data_AF-G0S2I2-F1
#
_entry.id   AF-G0S2I2-F1
#
_cell.length_a   1.000
_cell.length_b   1.000
_cell.length_c   1.000
_cell.angle_alpha   90.00
_cell.angle_beta   90.00
_cell.angle_gamma   90.00
#
_symmetry.space_group_name_H-M   'P 1'
#
loop_
_entity.id
_entity.type
_entity.pdbx_description
1 polymer ?
#
loop_
_entity_poly.entity_id
_entity_poly.type
_entity_poly.pdbx_seq_one_letter_code
_entity_poly.pdbx_strand_id
1 'polypeptide(L)'
;MDQGSERSTFDRYLKATHASHALLQPDGRYNNIPMALATLLFLGGTAAQIDAAFNSMKGTVASWEASPRSISDEEDRSRFLGDIRFQVAFKAYFGMEITKLGNSKSLVISQVFGTSKPLLYGLFAGVGRPLALLSDSIELRTALLVIQALTLSAVDWMDSMYELMTHPSLSVPLLEHLSPEDILSRVAHDGRFSGIMRGFGPSFQALPCIFANANAKLALVEYVRMLDVSNLPLLRPVLDVRLLELDDAPDEETGWEMIRQDFLVFAPFSGKYRDIEFLRALRSLWEL
;
A
#
# COMPACT_ATOMS: atom_id res chain seq x y z
N MET A 1 -9.26 -20.47 22.04
CA MET A 1 -7.97 -20.02 21.48
C MET A 1 -7.51 -18.80 22.27
N ASP A 2 -6.28 -18.82 22.77
CA ASP A 2 -5.74 -17.81 23.69
C ASP A 2 -5.13 -16.62 22.92
N GLN A 3 -5.99 -15.76 22.35
CA GLN A 3 -5.64 -14.63 21.46
C GLN A 3 -4.53 -13.69 22.01
N GLY A 4 -4.23 -13.72 23.31
CA GLY A 4 -3.17 -12.92 23.91
C GLY A 4 -1.76 -13.33 23.49
N SER A 5 -1.54 -14.62 23.20
CA SER A 5 -0.21 -15.16 22.84
C SER A 5 0.20 -14.79 21.40
N GLU A 6 -0.75 -14.85 20.47
CA GLU A 6 -0.57 -14.47 19.06
C GLU A 6 -0.21 -12.99 18.96
N ARG A 7 -0.98 -12.14 19.66
CA ARG A 7 -0.77 -10.70 19.64
C ARG A 7 0.59 -10.31 20.20
N SER A 8 0.99 -10.91 21.33
CA SER A 8 2.31 -10.69 21.93
C SER A 8 3.44 -11.09 20.98
N THR A 9 3.27 -12.23 20.27
CA THR A 9 4.23 -12.71 19.28
C THR A 9 4.35 -11.78 18.08
N PHE A 10 3.21 -11.29 17.56
CA PHE A 10 3.16 -10.26 16.52
C PHE A 10 3.90 -8.99 16.96
N ASP A 11 3.56 -8.43 18.13
CA ASP A 11 4.14 -7.16 18.60
C ASP A 11 5.66 -7.29 18.81
N ARG A 12 6.13 -8.45 19.28
CA ARG A 12 7.56 -8.76 19.41
C ARG A 12 8.27 -8.75 18.07
N TYR A 13 7.71 -9.43 17.07
CA TYR A 13 8.34 -9.51 15.74
C TYR A 13 8.23 -8.23 14.93
N LEU A 14 7.14 -7.47 15.10
CA LEU A 14 7.02 -6.14 14.51
C LEU A 14 8.09 -5.20 15.06
N LYS A 15 8.32 -5.20 16.38
CA LYS A 15 9.40 -4.42 17.02
C LYS A 15 10.78 -4.84 16.51
N ALA A 16 11.06 -6.14 16.45
CA ALA A 16 12.32 -6.66 15.92
C ALA A 16 12.54 -6.24 14.45
N THR A 17 11.49 -6.31 13.64
CA THR A 17 11.55 -5.91 12.23
C THR A 17 11.81 -4.41 12.09
N HIS A 18 11.06 -3.57 12.82
CA HIS A 18 11.23 -2.12 12.82
C HIS A 18 12.64 -1.68 13.27
N ALA A 19 13.21 -2.40 14.24
CA ALA A 19 14.55 -2.12 14.74
C ALA A 19 15.64 -2.47 13.72
N SER A 20 15.51 -3.59 13.02
CA SER A 20 16.63 -4.19 12.29
C SER A 20 16.54 -4.11 10.77
N HIS A 21 15.36 -4.16 10.16
CA HIS A 21 15.21 -4.37 8.71
C HIS A 21 14.67 -3.14 7.99
N ALA A 22 15.32 -2.77 6.89
CA ALA A 22 14.87 -1.69 6.00
C ALA A 22 13.48 -1.96 5.43
N LEU A 23 12.72 -0.91 5.12
CA LEU A 23 11.37 -1.03 4.54
C LEU A 23 11.43 -1.21 3.02
N LEU A 24 12.28 -0.42 2.37
CA LEU A 24 12.57 -0.50 0.95
C LEU A 24 14.00 -1.01 0.77
N GLN A 25 14.14 -2.07 -0.01
CA GLN A 25 15.42 -2.75 -0.25
C GLN A 25 16.19 -2.03 -1.37
N PRO A 26 17.54 -2.14 -1.41
CA PRO A 26 18.34 -1.53 -2.48
C PRO A 26 17.98 -2.00 -3.90
N ASP A 27 17.39 -3.19 -4.02
CA ASP A 27 16.90 -3.76 -5.28
C ASP A 27 15.45 -3.35 -5.63
N GLY A 28 14.86 -2.42 -4.86
CA GLY A 28 13.51 -1.91 -5.05
C GLY A 28 12.40 -2.82 -4.51
N ARG A 29 12.73 -3.98 -3.91
CA ARG A 29 11.73 -4.81 -3.24
C ARG A 29 11.30 -4.19 -1.91
N TYR A 30 10.09 -4.50 -1.48
CA TYR A 30 9.59 -4.10 -0.18
C TYR A 30 9.81 -5.20 0.85
N ASN A 31 10.09 -4.80 2.08
CA ASN A 31 10.06 -5.71 3.22
C ASN A 31 8.61 -6.09 3.52
N ASN A 32 8.24 -7.32 3.18
CA ASN A 32 6.88 -7.83 3.36
C ASN A 32 6.62 -8.38 4.77
N ILE A 33 7.61 -8.41 5.67
CA ILE A 33 7.44 -9.00 7.01
C ILE A 33 6.30 -8.33 7.77
N PRO A 34 6.20 -6.99 7.89
CA PRO A 34 5.12 -6.37 8.65
C PRO A 34 3.73 -6.74 8.14
N MET A 35 3.54 -6.71 6.83
CA MET A 35 2.27 -7.04 6.17
C MET A 35 1.93 -8.52 6.35
N ALA A 36 2.89 -9.43 6.12
CA ALA A 36 2.66 -10.86 6.31
C ALA A 36 2.30 -11.21 7.77
N LEU A 37 2.94 -10.58 8.76
CA LEU A 37 2.59 -10.77 10.17
C LEU A 37 1.19 -10.21 10.48
N ALA A 38 0.82 -9.06 9.91
CA ALA A 38 -0.51 -8.48 10.06
C ALA A 38 -1.59 -9.38 9.44
N THR A 39 -1.39 -9.83 8.20
CA THR A 39 -2.29 -10.77 7.50
C THR A 39 -2.49 -12.05 8.31
N LEU A 40 -1.41 -12.65 8.83
CA LEU A 40 -1.53 -13.85 9.67
C LEU A 40 -2.36 -13.58 10.92
N LEU A 41 -2.17 -12.44 11.58
CA LEU A 41 -2.97 -12.08 12.75
C LEU A 41 -4.45 -11.87 12.41
N PHE A 42 -4.76 -11.21 11.28
CA PHE A 42 -6.14 -11.02 10.81
C PHE A 42 -6.83 -12.33 10.46
N LEU A 43 -6.10 -13.30 9.91
CA LEU A 43 -6.61 -14.62 9.55
C LEU A 43 -6.68 -15.60 10.74
N GLY A 44 -6.43 -15.14 11.97
CA GLY A 44 -6.45 -16.00 13.16
C GLY A 44 -5.25 -16.95 13.26
N GLY A 45 -4.12 -16.59 12.63
CA GLY A 45 -2.89 -17.36 12.66
C GLY A 45 -2.32 -17.51 14.08
N THR A 46 -1.90 -18.72 14.41
CA THR A 46 -1.32 -19.08 15.71
C THR A 46 0.05 -18.45 15.92
N ALA A 47 0.49 -18.35 17.19
CA ALA A 47 1.82 -17.85 17.52
C ALA A 47 2.95 -18.62 16.80
N ALA A 48 2.78 -19.94 16.62
CA ALA A 48 3.72 -20.79 15.90
C ALA A 48 3.78 -20.46 14.39
N GLN A 49 2.65 -20.15 13.76
CA GLN A 49 2.61 -19.73 12.35
C GLN A 49 3.24 -18.35 12.15
N ILE A 50 2.96 -17.40 13.06
CA ILE A 50 3.59 -16.08 13.06
C ILE A 50 5.12 -16.21 13.23
N ASP A 51 5.56 -17.08 14.14
CA ASP A 51 6.97 -17.38 14.38
C ASP A 51 7.66 -17.99 13.14
N ALA A 52 7.05 -19.02 12.55
CA ALA A 52 7.57 -19.68 11.36
C ALA A 52 7.70 -18.70 10.19
N ALA A 53 6.70 -17.85 9.96
CA ALA A 53 6.71 -16.85 8.90
C ALA A 53 7.81 -15.80 9.10
N PHE A 54 7.97 -15.27 10.33
CA PHE A 54 9.07 -14.35 10.62
C PHE A 54 10.43 -15.01 10.37
N ASN A 55 10.63 -16.22 10.86
CA ASN A 55 11.89 -16.94 10.74
C ASN A 55 12.26 -17.30 9.29
N SER A 56 11.27 -17.58 8.44
CA SER A 56 11.52 -17.86 7.01
C SER A 56 11.85 -16.60 6.21
N MET A 57 11.33 -15.43 6.60
CA MET A 57 11.52 -14.18 5.84
C MET A 57 12.71 -13.34 6.32
N LYS A 58 13.04 -13.33 7.62
CA LYS A 58 14.02 -12.39 8.20
C LYS A 58 15.40 -12.41 7.53
N GLY A 59 15.83 -13.57 7.00
CA GLY A 59 17.12 -13.71 6.31
C GLY A 59 17.16 -13.14 4.89
N THR A 60 16.00 -12.75 4.34
CA THR A 60 15.85 -12.28 2.95
C THR A 60 15.78 -10.76 2.82
N VAL A 61 15.77 -10.05 3.95
CA VAL A 61 15.63 -8.59 4.04
C VAL A 61 16.92 -7.98 4.59
N ALA A 62 17.37 -6.92 3.94
CA ALA A 62 18.54 -6.16 4.35
C ALA A 62 18.27 -5.33 5.60
N SER A 63 19.35 -5.09 6.34
CA SER A 63 19.34 -4.18 7.48
C SER A 63 19.21 -2.72 7.05
N TRP A 64 18.87 -1.86 8.01
CA TRP A 64 18.91 -0.41 7.81
C TRP A 64 20.32 0.07 7.42
N GLU A 65 20.40 0.89 6.38
CA GLU A 65 21.62 1.64 6.05
C GLU A 65 21.61 3.01 6.73
N ALA A 66 22.78 3.49 7.13
CA ALA A 66 22.90 4.80 7.77
C ALA A 66 22.47 5.91 6.79
N SER A 67 21.63 6.82 7.27
CA SER A 67 21.22 7.99 6.48
C SER A 67 22.38 8.97 6.33
N PRO A 68 22.56 9.63 5.16
CA PRO A 68 23.59 10.65 4.97
C PRO A 68 23.53 11.80 6.01
N ARG A 69 22.33 12.14 6.49
CA ARG A 69 22.08 13.10 7.56
C ARG A 69 20.71 12.87 8.19
N SER A 70 20.42 13.57 9.29
CA SER A 70 19.08 13.62 9.89
C SER A 70 18.12 14.50 9.08
N ILE A 71 16.84 14.24 9.27
CA ILE A 71 15.73 15.12 8.88
C ILE A 71 15.25 15.78 10.16
N SER A 72 15.40 17.09 10.26
CA SER A 72 15.16 17.83 11.50
C SER A 72 13.88 18.67 11.48
N ASP A 73 13.42 19.05 10.29
CA ASP A 73 12.30 19.96 10.07
C ASP A 73 11.52 19.61 8.78
N GLU A 74 10.47 20.39 8.50
CA GLU A 74 9.61 20.19 7.34
C GLU A 74 10.33 20.49 6.00
N GLU A 75 11.31 21.39 6.00
CA GLU A 75 12.06 21.75 4.79
C GLU A 75 12.95 20.58 4.36
N ASP A 76 13.75 20.03 5.28
CA ASP A 76 14.52 18.81 5.09
C ASP A 76 13.61 17.66 4.64
N ARG A 77 12.50 17.46 5.35
CA ARG A 77 11.52 16.40 5.05
C ARG A 77 11.05 16.49 3.60
N SER A 78 10.65 17.69 3.16
CA SER A 78 10.12 17.94 1.82
C SER A 78 11.18 17.84 0.72
N ARG A 79 12.44 18.17 1.07
CA ARG A 79 13.60 18.11 0.17
C ARG A 79 14.04 16.68 -0.14
N PHE A 80 13.95 15.77 0.83
CA PHE A 80 14.47 14.41 0.71
C PHE A 80 13.39 13.35 0.38
N LEU A 81 12.16 13.76 0.07
CA LEU A 81 11.14 12.84 -0.44
C LEU A 81 11.65 12.11 -1.69
N GLY A 82 11.43 10.80 -1.74
CA GLY A 82 11.83 9.93 -2.85
C GLY A 82 13.28 9.43 -2.78
N ASP A 83 14.06 9.86 -1.77
CA ASP A 83 15.43 9.39 -1.58
C ASP A 83 15.51 8.25 -0.57
N ILE A 84 15.65 7.02 -1.08
CA ILE A 84 15.76 5.79 -0.28
C ILE A 84 16.87 5.84 0.78
N ARG A 85 17.95 6.60 0.54
CA ARG A 85 19.07 6.73 1.48
C ARG A 85 18.64 7.38 2.79
N PHE A 86 17.53 8.11 2.80
CA PHE A 86 16.99 8.81 3.97
C PHE A 86 15.96 8.00 4.75
N GLN A 87 15.69 6.73 4.41
CA GLN A 87 14.64 5.94 5.09
C GLN A 87 14.82 5.85 6.61
N VAL A 88 16.06 5.74 7.10
CA VAL A 88 16.34 5.76 8.56
C VAL A 88 16.07 7.13 9.16
N ALA A 89 16.41 8.21 8.45
CA ALA A 89 16.15 9.57 8.92
C ALA A 89 14.65 9.87 8.95
N PHE A 90 13.88 9.43 7.95
CA PHE A 90 12.41 9.53 7.97
C PHE A 90 11.80 8.72 9.12
N LYS A 91 12.25 7.47 9.33
CA LYS A 91 11.83 6.65 10.48
C LYS A 91 12.06 7.38 11.80
N ALA A 92 13.26 7.95 12.00
CA ALA A 92 13.60 8.69 13.20
C ALA A 92 12.77 9.98 13.34
N TYR A 93 12.58 10.72 12.25
CA TYR A 93 11.76 11.92 12.21
C TYR A 93 10.32 11.63 12.64
N PHE A 94 9.64 10.64 12.04
CA PHE A 94 8.27 10.28 12.43
C PHE A 94 8.18 9.70 13.84
N GLY A 95 9.21 8.99 14.32
CA GLY A 95 9.32 8.53 15.71
C GLY A 95 9.46 9.67 16.72
N MET A 96 10.13 10.76 16.33
CA MET A 96 10.17 11.98 17.14
C MET A 96 8.82 12.73 17.08
N GLU A 97 8.24 12.89 15.90
CA GLU A 97 6.97 13.61 15.72
C GLU A 97 5.81 12.94 16.46
N ILE A 98 5.72 11.60 16.46
CA ILE A 98 4.68 10.90 17.25
C ILE A 98 4.84 11.16 18.75
N THR A 99 6.07 11.29 19.23
CA THR A 99 6.37 11.58 20.63
C THR A 99 5.95 13.01 20.98
N LYS A 100 6.22 13.98 20.09
CA LYS A 100 5.79 15.38 20.26
C LYS A 100 4.27 15.53 20.23
N LEU A 101 3.59 14.84 19.32
CA LEU A 101 2.13 14.92 19.15
C LEU A 101 1.35 14.05 20.14
N GLY A 102 2.03 13.11 20.81
CA GLY A 102 1.48 12.26 21.87
C GLY A 102 0.59 11.11 21.39
N ASN A 103 0.19 11.07 20.11
CA ASN A 103 -0.60 9.96 19.56
C ASN A 103 -0.42 9.81 18.04
N SER A 104 -0.68 8.59 17.55
CA SER A 104 -0.52 8.23 16.14
C SER A 104 -1.54 8.90 15.20
N LYS A 105 -2.77 9.17 15.66
CA LYS A 105 -3.81 9.81 14.84
C LYS A 105 -3.41 11.25 14.48
N SER A 106 -2.95 12.02 15.47
CA SER A 106 -2.43 13.37 15.25
C SER A 106 -1.23 13.38 14.31
N LEU A 107 -0.34 12.40 14.41
CA LEU A 107 0.77 12.25 13.47
C LEU A 107 0.27 12.03 12.04
N VAL A 108 -0.65 11.09 11.83
CA VAL A 108 -1.23 10.81 10.51
C VAL A 108 -1.86 12.07 9.94
N ILE A 109 -2.76 12.74 10.69
CA ILE A 109 -3.43 13.95 10.21
C ILE A 109 -2.42 15.04 9.83
N SER A 110 -1.44 15.28 10.70
CA SER A 110 -0.39 16.28 10.47
C SER A 110 0.43 15.98 9.21
N GLN A 111 0.91 14.75 9.06
CA GLN A 111 1.85 14.41 7.98
C GLN A 111 1.17 14.13 6.64
N VAL A 112 -0.03 13.54 6.67
CA VAL A 112 -0.79 13.18 5.47
C VAL A 112 -1.47 14.41 4.85
N PHE A 113 -1.97 15.36 5.65
CA PHE A 113 -2.75 16.50 5.15
C PHE A 113 -2.17 17.86 5.50
N GLY A 114 -1.46 18.00 6.62
CA GLY A 114 -1.12 19.29 7.23
C GLY A 114 0.20 19.93 6.77
N THR A 115 0.91 19.35 5.82
CA THR A 115 2.23 19.86 5.37
C THR A 115 2.14 20.50 3.99
N SER A 116 3.16 21.31 3.64
CA SER A 116 3.31 21.92 2.32
C SER A 116 3.40 20.90 1.17
N LYS A 117 4.02 19.74 1.42
CA LYS A 117 3.99 18.54 0.57
C LYS A 117 3.33 17.38 1.32
N PRO A 118 1.99 17.26 1.27
CA PRO A 118 1.24 16.26 2.05
C PRO A 118 1.63 14.84 1.65
N LEU A 119 1.85 13.94 2.63
CA LEU A 119 2.17 12.54 2.36
C LEU A 119 0.99 11.72 1.82
N LEU A 120 -0.22 12.30 1.75
CA LEU A 120 -1.37 11.70 1.07
C LEU A 120 -1.01 11.11 -0.29
N TYR A 121 -0.22 11.81 -1.08
CA TYR A 121 0.17 11.34 -2.42
C TYR A 121 1.19 10.21 -2.37
N GLY A 122 2.03 10.17 -1.34
CA GLY A 122 2.98 9.08 -1.10
C GLY A 122 2.30 7.78 -0.66
N LEU A 123 1.07 7.83 -0.13
CA LEU A 123 0.32 6.63 0.24
C LEU A 123 0.02 5.71 -0.96
N PHE A 124 -0.06 6.28 -2.17
CA PHE A 124 -0.34 5.56 -3.41
C PHE A 124 0.92 5.00 -4.08
N ALA A 125 2.11 5.23 -3.51
CA ALA A 125 3.35 4.64 -4.00
C ALA A 125 3.33 3.11 -3.88
N GLY A 126 4.16 2.44 -4.69
CA GLY A 126 4.31 0.99 -4.61
C GLY A 126 3.03 0.18 -4.76
N VAL A 127 2.06 0.64 -5.56
CA VAL A 127 0.71 0.05 -5.69
C VAL A 127 -0.11 0.16 -4.39
N GLY A 128 0.08 1.22 -3.61
CA GLY A 128 -0.69 1.44 -2.38
C GLY A 128 -0.17 0.65 -1.17
N ARG A 129 1.07 0.18 -1.19
CA ARG A 129 1.69 -0.51 -0.04
C ARG A 129 1.75 0.33 1.23
N PRO A 130 2.13 1.62 1.20
CA PRO A 130 2.09 2.45 2.39
C PRO A 130 0.67 2.63 2.91
N LEU A 131 -0.30 2.74 2.00
CA LEU A 131 -1.72 2.81 2.32
C LEU A 131 -2.20 1.52 3.03
N ALA A 132 -1.84 0.34 2.54
CA ALA A 132 -2.12 -0.94 3.19
C ALA A 132 -1.52 -1.01 4.61
N LEU A 133 -0.24 -0.65 4.78
CA LEU A 133 0.39 -0.60 6.12
C LEU A 133 -0.31 0.38 7.06
N LEU A 134 -0.79 1.52 6.54
CA LEU A 134 -1.55 2.48 7.33
C LEU A 134 -2.90 1.89 7.76
N SER A 135 -3.58 1.14 6.89
CA SER A 135 -4.78 0.38 7.23
C SER A 135 -4.54 -0.56 8.40
N ASP A 136 -3.53 -1.41 8.25
CA ASP A 136 -3.18 -2.42 9.24
C ASP A 136 -2.86 -1.76 10.57
N SER A 137 -2.23 -0.57 10.54
CA SER A 137 -1.92 0.19 11.74
C SER A 137 -3.16 0.66 12.51
N ILE A 138 -4.24 0.98 11.81
CA ILE A 138 -5.52 1.43 12.39
C ILE A 138 -6.23 0.23 13.00
N GLU A 139 -6.35 -0.85 12.22
CA GLU A 139 -7.06 -2.06 12.61
C GLU A 139 -6.35 -2.78 13.77
N LEU A 140 -5.01 -2.89 13.70
CA LEU A 140 -4.18 -3.50 14.75
C LEU A 140 -3.79 -2.51 15.85
N ARG A 141 -4.12 -1.21 15.71
CA ARG A 141 -3.80 -0.15 16.70
C ARG A 141 -2.31 -0.11 17.07
N THR A 142 -1.43 -0.11 16.08
CA THR A 142 0.03 -0.12 16.29
C THR A 142 0.72 1.09 15.68
N ALA A 143 1.31 1.92 16.54
CA ALA A 143 2.06 3.10 16.15
C ALA A 143 3.28 2.78 15.27
N LEU A 144 3.86 1.57 15.39
CA LEU A 144 5.00 1.17 14.57
C LEU A 144 4.63 1.06 13.10
N LEU A 145 3.45 0.50 12.78
CA LEU A 145 2.99 0.44 11.39
C LEU A 145 2.66 1.84 10.85
N VAL A 146 2.16 2.77 11.68
CA VAL A 146 2.00 4.17 11.26
C VAL A 146 3.34 4.77 10.85
N ILE A 147 4.37 4.63 11.69
CA ILE A 147 5.71 5.14 11.38
C ILE A 147 6.25 4.48 10.10
N GLN A 148 6.06 3.18 9.92
CA GLN A 148 6.51 2.48 8.73
C GLN A 148 5.76 2.93 7.47
N ALA A 149 4.44 3.12 7.54
CA ALA A 149 3.63 3.62 6.44
C ALA A 149 4.07 5.02 6.02
N LEU A 150 4.27 5.95 6.97
CA LEU A 150 4.73 7.30 6.67
C LEU A 150 6.17 7.31 6.14
N THR A 151 7.05 6.48 6.70
CA THR A 151 8.42 6.30 6.20
C THR A 151 8.41 5.84 4.75
N LEU A 152 7.62 4.81 4.44
CA LEU A 152 7.54 4.28 3.09
C LEU A 152 6.90 5.29 2.12
N SER A 153 5.86 6.00 2.55
CA SER A 153 5.24 7.09 1.76
C SER A 153 6.23 8.20 1.42
N ALA A 154 7.20 8.45 2.30
CA ALA A 154 8.21 9.47 2.09
C ALA A 154 9.35 9.01 1.16
N VAL A 155 9.86 7.79 1.32
CA VAL A 155 11.00 7.32 0.52
C VAL A 155 10.63 6.69 -0.81
N ASP A 156 9.41 6.18 -0.93
CA ASP A 156 8.84 5.68 -2.20
C ASP A 156 8.03 6.77 -2.92
N TRP A 157 8.22 8.04 -2.51
CA TRP A 157 7.53 9.18 -3.10
C TRP A 157 7.80 9.28 -4.60
N MET A 158 6.72 9.47 -5.37
CA MET A 158 6.78 9.63 -6.82
C MET A 158 6.31 11.03 -7.21
N ASP A 159 7.22 11.89 -7.65
CA ASP A 159 6.86 13.24 -8.12
C ASP A 159 5.84 13.21 -9.26
N SER A 160 5.93 12.23 -10.16
CA SER A 160 4.95 12.08 -11.24
C SER A 160 3.54 11.77 -10.74
N MET A 161 3.41 11.02 -9.63
CA MET A 161 2.12 10.76 -8.99
C MET A 161 1.59 12.02 -8.31
N TYR A 162 2.46 12.74 -7.60
CA TYR A 162 2.12 14.03 -7.00
C TYR A 162 1.63 15.03 -8.05
N GLU A 163 2.33 15.16 -9.17
CA GLU A 163 1.96 16.04 -10.28
C GLU A 163 0.64 15.62 -10.94
N LEU A 164 0.40 14.31 -11.10
CA LEU A 164 -0.87 13.80 -11.63
C LEU A 164 -2.04 14.18 -10.72
N MET A 165 -1.91 13.90 -9.42
CA MET A 165 -2.98 14.07 -8.44
C MET A 165 -3.22 15.52 -8.04
N THR A 166 -2.25 16.41 -8.29
CA THR A 166 -2.39 17.87 -8.09
C THR A 166 -2.63 18.62 -9.40
N HIS A 167 -2.84 17.92 -10.52
CA HIS A 167 -3.01 18.56 -11.81
C HIS A 167 -4.25 19.47 -11.81
N PRO A 168 -4.14 20.76 -12.22
CA PRO A 168 -5.24 21.73 -12.12
C PRO A 168 -6.52 21.31 -12.83
N SER A 169 -6.41 20.56 -13.94
CA SER A 169 -7.57 20.04 -14.66
C SER A 169 -8.44 19.09 -13.83
N LEU A 170 -7.90 18.44 -12.80
CA LEU A 170 -8.69 17.57 -11.91
C LEU A 170 -9.76 18.35 -11.14
N SER A 171 -9.56 19.64 -10.91
CA SER A 171 -10.56 20.50 -10.24
C SER A 171 -11.67 21.00 -11.17
N VAL A 172 -11.57 20.73 -12.48
CA VAL A 172 -12.56 21.18 -13.46
C VAL A 172 -13.67 20.13 -13.57
N PRO A 173 -14.93 20.47 -13.22
CA PRO A 173 -16.06 19.54 -13.29
C PRO A 173 -16.22 18.95 -14.69
N LEU A 174 -16.53 17.65 -14.76
CA LEU A 174 -16.90 17.00 -16.00
C LEU A 174 -18.43 16.91 -16.14
N LEU A 175 -18.88 16.83 -17.39
CA LEU A 175 -20.28 16.60 -17.73
C LEU A 175 -20.65 15.11 -17.66
N GLU A 176 -19.66 14.22 -17.73
CA GLU A 176 -19.84 12.77 -17.77
C GLU A 176 -18.74 12.10 -16.95
N HIS A 177 -19.16 11.13 -16.12
CA HIS A 177 -18.27 10.21 -15.43
C HIS A 177 -18.40 8.81 -16.04
N LEU A 178 -17.35 8.03 -15.94
CA LEU A 178 -17.24 6.67 -16.45
C LEU A 178 -17.03 5.69 -15.32
N SER A 179 -17.55 4.47 -15.51
CA SER A 179 -17.24 3.35 -14.62
C SER A 179 -15.76 2.97 -14.71
N PRO A 180 -15.18 2.34 -13.68
CA PRO A 180 -13.82 1.80 -13.76
C PRO A 180 -13.63 0.83 -14.94
N GLU A 181 -14.64 0.03 -15.25
CA GLU A 181 -14.61 -0.94 -16.36
C GLU A 181 -14.51 -0.23 -17.72
N ASP A 182 -15.30 0.83 -17.91
CA ASP A 182 -15.25 1.65 -19.13
C ASP A 182 -13.90 2.35 -19.28
N ILE A 183 -13.34 2.86 -18.18
CA ILE A 183 -12.02 3.49 -18.18
C ILE A 183 -10.95 2.48 -18.57
N LEU A 184 -10.94 1.30 -17.95
CA LEU A 184 -9.98 0.24 -18.27
C LEU A 184 -10.10 -0.21 -19.74
N SER A 185 -11.34 -0.36 -20.23
CA SER A 185 -11.62 -0.68 -21.63
C SER A 185 -11.08 0.40 -22.57
N ARG A 186 -11.32 1.69 -22.27
CA ARG A 186 -10.81 2.80 -23.10
C ARG A 186 -9.30 2.90 -23.06
N VAL A 187 -8.67 2.79 -21.89
CA VAL A 187 -7.20 2.80 -21.72
C VAL A 187 -6.55 1.67 -22.54
N ALA A 188 -7.16 0.48 -22.54
CA ALA A 188 -6.63 -0.67 -23.29
C ALA A 188 -6.59 -0.45 -24.82
N HIS A 189 -7.46 0.43 -25.35
CA HIS A 189 -7.56 0.74 -26.78
C HIS A 189 -7.01 2.13 -27.14
N ASP A 190 -6.52 2.91 -26.16
CA ASP A 190 -6.01 4.24 -26.40
C ASP A 190 -4.58 4.16 -26.98
N GLY A 191 -4.47 4.57 -28.25
CA GLY A 191 -3.22 4.57 -29.00
C GLY A 191 -2.10 5.41 -28.37
N ARG A 192 -2.42 6.34 -27.46
CA ARG A 192 -1.42 7.12 -26.70
C ARG A 192 -0.58 6.25 -25.77
N PHE A 193 -1.08 5.08 -25.35
CA PHE A 193 -0.31 4.10 -24.57
C PHE A 193 0.46 3.09 -25.44
N SER A 194 0.27 3.13 -26.76
CA SER A 194 0.83 2.13 -27.67
C SER A 194 2.35 2.16 -27.68
N GLY A 195 2.97 1.01 -27.41
CA GLY A 195 4.41 0.81 -27.49
C GLY A 195 5.24 1.39 -26.33
N ILE A 196 4.63 2.10 -25.38
CA ILE A 196 5.35 2.72 -24.25
C ILE A 196 5.91 1.67 -23.28
N MET A 197 5.19 0.57 -23.07
CA MET A 197 5.59 -0.50 -22.14
C MET A 197 6.44 -1.60 -22.80
N ARG A 198 6.95 -1.38 -24.02
CA ARG A 198 7.78 -2.38 -24.72
C ARG A 198 9.06 -2.64 -23.92
N GLY A 199 9.25 -3.88 -23.47
CA GLY A 199 10.45 -4.33 -22.75
C GLY A 199 10.28 -4.52 -21.23
N PHE A 200 9.23 -3.98 -20.60
CA PHE A 200 9.01 -4.07 -19.15
C PHE A 200 7.91 -5.05 -18.72
N GLY A 201 7.24 -5.68 -19.70
CA GLY A 201 6.05 -6.50 -19.48
C GLY A 201 4.90 -5.68 -18.84
N PRO A 202 3.73 -6.30 -18.59
CA PRO A 202 2.71 -5.65 -17.81
C PRO A 202 3.18 -5.63 -16.34
N SER A 203 3.82 -4.55 -15.89
CA SER A 203 4.27 -4.39 -14.49
C SER A 203 4.16 -2.94 -14.02
N PHE A 204 4.08 -2.72 -12.70
CA PHE A 204 4.15 -1.37 -12.12
C PHE A 204 5.51 -0.69 -12.43
N GLN A 205 6.55 -1.47 -12.72
CA GLN A 205 7.86 -0.96 -13.11
C GLN A 205 7.84 -0.23 -14.46
N ALA A 206 6.79 -0.40 -15.27
CA ALA A 206 6.61 0.35 -16.51
C ALA A 206 6.03 1.76 -16.29
N LEU A 207 5.57 2.08 -15.08
CA LEU A 207 4.91 3.36 -14.76
C LEU A 207 5.80 4.59 -15.02
N PRO A 208 7.12 4.59 -14.73
CA PRO A 208 8.01 5.68 -15.11
C PRO A 208 8.01 5.96 -16.62
N CYS A 209 7.90 4.93 -17.47
CA CYS A 209 7.83 5.11 -18.94
C CYS A 209 6.53 5.80 -19.36
N ILE A 210 5.42 5.52 -18.68
CA ILE A 210 4.12 6.18 -18.92
C ILE A 210 4.22 7.66 -18.55
N PHE A 211 4.78 7.97 -17.37
CA PHE A 211 4.93 9.36 -16.92
C PHE A 211 5.96 10.16 -17.72
N ALA A 212 6.97 9.51 -18.31
CA ALA A 212 7.94 10.13 -19.21
C ALA A 212 7.33 10.51 -20.59
N ASN A 213 6.20 9.93 -20.98
CA ASN A 213 5.53 10.23 -22.23
C ASN A 213 4.44 11.29 -22.03
N ALA A 214 4.58 12.45 -22.67
CA ALA A 214 3.65 13.57 -22.52
C ALA A 214 2.21 13.22 -22.93
N ASN A 215 2.02 12.47 -24.02
CA ASN A 215 0.69 12.10 -24.50
C ASN A 215 0.00 11.11 -23.56
N ALA A 216 0.74 10.12 -23.05
CA ALA A 216 0.20 9.16 -22.09
C ALA A 216 -0.08 9.81 -20.73
N LYS A 217 0.76 10.76 -20.30
CA LYS A 217 0.52 11.55 -19.08
C LYS A 217 -0.76 12.38 -19.19
N LEU A 218 -0.99 13.05 -20.33
CA LEU A 218 -2.25 13.78 -20.59
C LEU A 218 -3.45 12.82 -20.59
N ALA A 219 -3.33 11.67 -21.24
CA ALA A 219 -4.36 10.63 -21.23
C ALA A 219 -4.71 10.19 -19.80
N LEU A 220 -3.71 9.96 -18.95
CA LEU A 220 -3.93 9.62 -17.53
C LEU A 220 -4.73 10.70 -16.80
N VAL A 221 -4.39 11.98 -16.98
CA VAL A 221 -5.16 13.09 -16.38
C VAL A 221 -6.62 13.04 -16.85
N GLU A 222 -6.86 12.85 -18.15
CA GLU A 222 -8.22 12.75 -18.70
C GLU A 222 -9.01 11.59 -18.07
N TYR A 223 -8.43 10.39 -18.01
CA TYR A 223 -9.10 9.22 -17.43
C TYR A 223 -9.33 9.35 -15.92
N VAL A 224 -8.38 9.91 -15.17
CA VAL A 224 -8.55 10.17 -13.74
C VAL A 224 -9.72 11.14 -13.50
N ARG A 225 -9.89 12.17 -14.36
CA ARG A 225 -11.04 13.08 -14.26
C ARG A 225 -12.36 12.36 -14.51
N MET A 226 -12.38 11.43 -15.46
CA MET A 226 -13.58 10.69 -15.83
C MET A 226 -14.00 9.67 -14.77
N LEU A 227 -13.11 9.28 -13.85
CA LEU A 227 -13.43 8.30 -12.82
C LEU A 227 -14.59 8.80 -11.93
N ASP A 228 -15.70 8.05 -11.92
CA ASP A 228 -16.77 8.30 -10.98
C ASP A 228 -16.34 7.90 -9.57
N VAL A 229 -15.92 8.89 -8.78
CA VAL A 229 -15.61 8.71 -7.35
C VAL A 229 -16.77 9.12 -6.44
N SER A 230 -17.88 9.61 -7.01
CA SER A 230 -19.05 10.08 -6.26
C SER A 230 -19.88 8.92 -5.71
N ASN A 231 -19.82 7.77 -6.37
CA ASN A 231 -20.44 6.53 -5.94
C ASN A 231 -19.36 5.53 -5.49
N LEU A 232 -18.76 5.77 -4.32
CA LEU A 232 -17.76 4.88 -3.69
C LEU A 232 -18.16 3.38 -3.68
N PRO A 233 -19.44 3.00 -3.55
CA PRO A 233 -19.87 1.61 -3.75
C PRO A 233 -19.53 1.02 -5.13
N LEU A 234 -19.48 1.79 -6.21
CA LEU A 234 -19.04 1.34 -7.56
C LEU A 234 -17.52 1.13 -7.64
N LEU A 235 -16.75 1.73 -6.73
CA LEU A 235 -15.31 1.54 -6.60
C LEU A 235 -14.95 0.38 -5.67
N ARG A 236 -15.95 -0.21 -4.96
CA ARG A 236 -15.75 -1.54 -4.40
C ARG A 236 -15.59 -2.46 -5.60
N PRO A 237 -14.51 -3.26 -5.70
CA PRO A 237 -14.58 -4.40 -6.58
C PRO A 237 -15.82 -5.16 -6.14
N VAL A 238 -16.57 -5.63 -7.12
CA VAL A 238 -17.56 -6.67 -6.94
C VAL A 238 -16.79 -7.89 -6.43
N LEU A 239 -16.46 -7.89 -5.14
CA LEU A 239 -16.19 -9.09 -4.39
C LEU A 239 -17.53 -9.80 -4.41
N ASP A 240 -17.64 -10.80 -5.27
CA ASP A 240 -18.80 -11.68 -5.30
C ASP A 240 -19.04 -12.13 -3.86
N VAL A 241 -20.19 -11.74 -3.29
CA VAL A 241 -20.55 -12.03 -1.90
C VAL A 241 -20.60 -13.54 -1.66
N ARG A 242 -20.75 -14.34 -2.73
CA ARG A 242 -20.63 -15.81 -2.71
C ARG A 242 -19.24 -16.32 -2.30
N LEU A 243 -18.19 -15.50 -2.39
CA LEU A 243 -16.85 -15.83 -1.88
C LEU A 243 -16.73 -15.63 -0.36
N LEU A 244 -17.69 -14.96 0.27
CA LEU A 244 -17.76 -14.73 1.72
C LEU A 244 -18.85 -15.59 2.39
N GLU A 245 -19.77 -16.16 1.61
CA GLU A 245 -20.85 -17.06 2.07
C GLU A 245 -20.50 -18.54 1.82
N LEU A 246 -19.32 -18.99 2.25
CA LEU A 246 -19.13 -20.41 2.53
C LEU A 246 -19.65 -20.68 3.95
N ASP A 247 -20.96 -20.77 4.04
CA ASP A 247 -21.62 -21.45 5.16
C ASP A 247 -21.20 -22.92 5.16
N ASP A 248 -20.90 -23.42 6.36
CA ASP A 248 -20.39 -24.75 6.70
C ASP A 248 -18.92 -25.02 6.31
N ALA A 249 -18.03 -24.73 7.26
CA ALA A 249 -16.68 -25.31 7.29
C ALA A 249 -16.80 -26.85 7.38
N PRO A 250 -16.31 -27.63 6.40
CA PRO A 250 -16.30 -29.07 6.51
C PRO A 250 -15.18 -29.52 7.45
N ASP A 251 -15.48 -30.57 8.21
CA ASP A 251 -14.63 -31.19 9.22
C ASP A 251 -13.17 -31.41 8.78
N GLU A 252 -12.32 -31.32 9.80
CA GLU A 252 -10.88 -31.58 9.82
C GLU A 252 -10.52 -32.87 9.06
N GLU A 253 -10.12 -32.75 7.79
CA GLU A 253 -8.99 -33.48 7.16
C GLU A 253 -8.90 -33.27 5.63
N THR A 254 -9.81 -32.53 4.99
CA THR A 254 -9.77 -32.37 3.50
C THR A 254 -9.91 -30.93 2.98
N GLY A 255 -9.74 -29.92 3.83
CA GLY A 255 -10.13 -28.53 3.52
C GLY A 255 -9.23 -27.78 2.51
N TRP A 256 -7.91 -27.92 2.57
CA TRP A 256 -7.04 -26.97 1.85
C TRP A 256 -6.86 -27.27 0.36
N GLU A 257 -6.77 -28.54 -0.02
CA GLU A 257 -6.56 -28.89 -1.43
C GLU A 257 -7.87 -28.80 -2.24
N MET A 258 -9.02 -28.94 -1.59
CA MET A 258 -10.34 -28.75 -2.19
C MET A 258 -10.67 -27.27 -2.37
N ILE A 259 -10.40 -26.43 -1.36
CA ILE A 259 -10.51 -24.96 -1.49
C ILE A 259 -9.56 -24.43 -2.57
N ARG A 260 -8.33 -24.95 -2.64
CA ARG A 260 -7.37 -24.60 -3.69
C ARG A 260 -7.83 -25.07 -5.08
N GLN A 261 -8.40 -26.27 -5.20
CA GLN A 261 -8.94 -26.80 -6.45
C GLN A 261 -10.17 -26.02 -6.90
N ASP A 262 -11.13 -25.72 -6.02
CA ASP A 262 -12.31 -24.93 -6.34
C ASP A 262 -11.93 -23.50 -6.79
N PHE A 263 -10.90 -22.92 -6.16
CA PHE A 263 -10.34 -21.64 -6.57
C PHE A 263 -9.65 -21.68 -7.95
N LEU A 264 -9.10 -22.82 -8.36
CA LEU A 264 -8.47 -23.03 -9.66
C LEU A 264 -9.48 -23.45 -10.75
N VAL A 265 -10.58 -24.11 -10.37
CA VAL A 265 -11.63 -24.62 -11.27
C VAL A 265 -12.65 -23.54 -11.64
N PHE A 266 -13.02 -22.65 -10.70
CA PHE A 266 -14.00 -21.58 -10.95
C PHE A 266 -13.43 -20.27 -11.50
N ALA A 267 -12.10 -20.13 -11.61
CA ALA A 267 -11.45 -18.93 -12.13
C ALA A 267 -10.45 -19.25 -13.24
N PRO A 268 -10.90 -19.53 -14.48
CA PRO A 268 -10.01 -19.68 -15.61
C PRO A 268 -9.66 -18.29 -16.16
N PHE A 269 -9.08 -17.38 -15.36
CA PHE A 269 -8.68 -16.05 -15.88
C PHE A 269 -7.38 -15.52 -15.27
N SER A 270 -6.40 -15.38 -16.15
CA SER A 270 -5.28 -14.45 -16.06
C SER A 270 -5.77 -13.01 -15.95
N GLY A 271 -5.38 -12.27 -14.91
CA GLY A 271 -5.69 -10.85 -14.81
C GLY A 271 -5.36 -10.24 -13.46
N LYS A 272 -4.72 -9.07 -13.50
CA LYS A 272 -4.32 -8.25 -12.35
C LYS A 272 -5.54 -7.55 -11.78
N TYR A 273 -5.77 -7.68 -10.47
CA TYR A 273 -6.50 -6.81 -9.53
C TYR A 273 -7.13 -7.72 -8.47
N ARG A 274 -6.28 -8.17 -7.54
CA ARG A 274 -6.66 -8.84 -6.30
C ARG A 274 -5.81 -8.27 -5.19
N ASP A 275 -6.09 -7.04 -4.77
CA ASP A 275 -5.45 -6.50 -3.57
C ASP A 275 -6.52 -6.17 -2.54
N ILE A 276 -6.93 -7.20 -1.79
CA ILE A 276 -7.85 -7.09 -0.65
C ILE A 276 -7.33 -6.08 0.37
N GLU A 277 -6.00 -5.94 0.46
CA GLU A 277 -5.31 -5.00 1.34
C GLU A 277 -5.57 -3.53 0.94
N PHE A 278 -5.71 -3.21 -0.35
CA PHE A 278 -6.03 -1.86 -0.83
C PHE A 278 -7.45 -1.42 -0.41
N LEU A 279 -8.42 -2.33 -0.44
CA LEU A 279 -9.81 -2.03 -0.09
C LEU A 279 -10.01 -1.91 1.42
N ARG A 280 -9.33 -2.76 2.19
CA ARG A 280 -9.26 -2.66 3.63
C ARG A 280 -8.71 -1.28 4.03
N ALA A 281 -7.66 -0.83 3.33
CA ALA A 281 -7.07 0.48 3.54
C ALA A 281 -7.97 1.68 3.25
N LEU A 282 -8.73 1.63 2.16
CA LEU A 282 -9.72 2.67 1.87
C LEU A 282 -10.83 2.73 2.93
N ARG A 283 -11.25 1.58 3.47
CA ARG A 283 -12.24 1.54 4.56
C ARG A 283 -11.68 2.13 5.85
N SER A 284 -10.48 1.73 6.27
CA SER A 284 -9.89 2.20 7.52
C SER A 284 -9.56 3.70 7.50
N LEU A 285 -9.22 4.27 6.33
CA LEU A 285 -9.08 5.72 6.17
C LEU A 285 -10.39 6.48 6.31
N TRP A 286 -11.52 5.89 5.91
CA TRP A 286 -12.84 6.53 6.03
C TRP A 286 -13.35 6.51 7.49
N GLU A 287 -12.93 5.55 8.30
CA GLU A 287 -13.32 5.44 9.70
C GLU A 287 -12.50 6.35 10.65
N LEU A 288 -11.47 7.05 10.14
CA LEU A 288 -10.64 8.02 10.88
C LEU A 288 -11.27 9.41 11.01
#